data_AF-A0A4R5XQF7-F1
#
_entry.id   AF-A0A4R5XQF7-F1
#
_cell.length_a   1.000
_cell.length_b   1.000
_cell.length_c   1.000
_cell.angle_alpha   90.00
_cell.angle_beta   90.00
_cell.angle_gamma   90.00
#
_symmetry.space_group_name_H-M   'P 1'
#
loop_
_entity.id
_entity.type
_entity.pdbx_description
1 polymer ?
#
loop_
_entity_poly.entity_id
_entity_poly.type
_entity_poly.pdbx_seq_one_letter_code
_entity_poly.pdbx_strand_id
1 'polypeptide(L)'
;MFETANEIPLILGRVVTILPLLLLVTIFMGKRAIGELPIFDFLVILTLGSVVGAELANPEVHQLPTAAAIILIALLQRLVAKWKLSSRLFGRYITFEPTVVVQNGKLLNQNMKKIGYSIDNILQMLREKDVFDLLDVETAIIESSGSLSVLKKPQKSGITAEDLQIVKSSSLAIPVILEGTISEEVLEQFNLNEEWIDEQLRSQGISDRSYVFFASLNKDHQLHISLKNEENLIIPKIKH
;
A
#
# COMPACT_ATOMS: atom_id res chain seq x y z
N MET A 1 15.62 -12.25 40.19
CA MET A 1 14.99 -10.92 40.01
C MET A 1 15.98 -9.84 39.62
N PHE A 2 17.27 -9.91 40.03
CA PHE A 2 18.30 -8.95 39.62
C PHE A 2 19.02 -9.26 38.30
N GLU A 3 19.00 -10.51 37.81
CA GLU A 3 19.57 -10.87 36.49
C GLU A 3 18.79 -10.21 35.34
N THR A 4 17.46 -10.22 35.40
CA THR A 4 16.59 -9.61 34.38
C THR A 4 16.75 -8.10 34.24
N ALA A 5 17.16 -7.39 35.29
CA ALA A 5 17.32 -5.94 35.26
C ALA A 5 18.56 -5.49 34.45
N ASN A 6 19.60 -6.32 34.42
CA ASN A 6 20.84 -6.04 33.68
C ASN A 6 20.74 -6.39 32.19
N GLU A 7 19.75 -7.20 31.81
CA GLU A 7 19.50 -7.57 30.41
C GLU A 7 18.67 -6.52 29.67
N ILE A 8 17.81 -5.76 30.37
CA ILE A 8 16.96 -4.72 29.77
C ILE A 8 17.78 -3.64 29.02
N PRO A 9 18.86 -3.06 29.59
CA PRO A 9 19.69 -2.09 28.88
C PRO A 9 20.39 -2.68 27.65
N LEU A 10 20.81 -3.95 27.73
CA LEU A 10 21.42 -4.65 26.61
C LEU A 10 20.42 -4.86 25.47
N ILE A 11 19.20 -5.29 25.79
CA ILE A 11 18.11 -5.46 24.83
C ILE A 11 17.73 -4.11 24.21
N LEU A 12 17.63 -3.04 25.00
CA LEU A 12 17.39 -1.69 24.50
C LEU A 12 18.46 -1.25 23.50
N GLY A 13 19.74 -1.48 23.83
CA GLY A 13 20.87 -1.19 22.92
C GLY A 13 20.75 -1.94 21.59
N ARG A 14 20.34 -3.21 21.62
CA ARG A 14 20.08 -4.01 20.41
C ARG A 14 18.91 -3.47 19.60
N VAL A 15 17.79 -3.14 20.24
CA VAL A 15 16.61 -2.57 19.57
C VAL A 15 16.97 -1.27 18.84
N VAL A 16 17.70 -0.38 19.50
CA VAL A 16 18.11 0.92 18.95
C VAL A 16 19.11 0.78 17.79
N THR A 17 19.80 -0.34 17.67
CA THR A 17 20.81 -0.56 16.61
C THR A 17 20.25 -1.41 15.47
N ILE A 18 19.57 -2.52 15.75
CA ILE A 18 19.11 -3.46 14.73
C ILE A 18 17.85 -3.00 13.99
N LEU A 19 16.91 -2.33 14.68
CA LEU A 19 15.67 -1.89 14.03
C LEU A 19 15.94 -0.77 13.00
N PRO A 20 16.78 0.24 13.27
CA PRO A 20 17.16 1.20 12.23
C PRO A 20 17.90 0.55 11.06
N LEU A 21 18.77 -0.43 11.31
CA LEU A 21 19.42 -1.19 10.23
C LEU A 21 18.37 -1.92 9.37
N LEU A 22 17.43 -2.64 9.99
CA LEU A 22 16.35 -3.32 9.30
C LEU A 22 15.49 -2.34 8.50
N LEU A 23 15.17 -1.17 9.06
CA LEU A 23 14.43 -0.11 8.37
C LEU A 23 15.19 0.40 7.13
N LEU A 24 16.47 0.72 7.27
CA LEU A 24 17.29 1.18 6.15
C LEU A 24 17.36 0.13 5.03
N VAL A 25 17.53 -1.14 5.42
CA VAL A 25 17.60 -2.27 4.50
C VAL A 25 16.27 -2.50 3.78
N THR A 26 15.15 -2.44 4.49
CA THR A 26 13.82 -2.62 3.89
C THR A 26 13.47 -1.45 2.95
N ILE A 27 13.85 -0.21 3.29
CA ILE A 27 13.75 0.94 2.38
C ILE A 27 14.60 0.71 1.11
N PHE A 28 15.83 0.20 1.25
CA PHE A 28 16.72 -0.11 0.13
C PHE A 28 16.15 -1.19 -0.81
N MET A 29 15.44 -2.17 -0.27
CA MET A 29 14.77 -3.21 -1.07
C MET A 29 13.69 -2.62 -1.99
N GLY A 30 13.07 -1.51 -1.59
CA GLY A 30 12.24 -0.64 -2.43
C GLY A 30 10.73 -0.72 -2.14
N LYS A 31 9.95 0.11 -2.86
CA LYS A 31 8.50 0.22 -2.70
C LYS A 31 7.78 -0.95 -3.40
N ARG A 32 7.64 -2.10 -2.73
CA ARG A 32 6.63 -3.11 -3.11
C ARG A 32 5.53 -3.05 -2.07
N ALA A 33 4.29 -2.81 -2.52
CA ALA A 33 3.15 -2.68 -1.64
C ALA A 33 3.00 -3.98 -0.83
N ILE A 34 2.93 -3.86 0.50
CA ILE A 34 2.83 -4.97 1.45
C ILE A 34 1.56 -5.83 1.20
N GLY A 35 0.57 -5.30 0.47
CA GLY A 35 -0.71 -5.96 0.21
C GLY A 35 -0.71 -7.08 -0.85
N GLU A 36 0.29 -7.14 -1.75
CA GLU A 36 0.38 -8.19 -2.79
C GLU A 36 1.82 -8.64 -3.01
N LEU A 37 2.50 -9.01 -1.92
CA LEU A 37 3.87 -9.50 -1.98
C LEU A 37 3.94 -10.82 -2.76
N PRO A 38 4.75 -10.90 -3.83
CA PRO A 38 5.11 -12.19 -4.42
C PRO A 38 5.67 -13.11 -3.33
N ILE A 39 5.41 -14.41 -3.43
CA ILE A 39 5.79 -15.40 -2.41
C ILE A 39 7.28 -15.32 -2.02
N PHE A 40 8.16 -15.04 -2.98
CA PHE A 40 9.58 -14.81 -2.69
C PHE A 40 9.82 -13.62 -1.75
N ASP A 41 9.16 -12.48 -1.99
CA ASP A 41 9.32 -11.29 -1.13
C ASP A 41 8.73 -11.54 0.26
N PHE A 42 7.63 -12.30 0.35
CA PHE A 42 7.08 -12.75 1.64
C PHE A 42 8.08 -13.61 2.42
N LEU A 43 8.73 -14.60 1.78
CA LEU A 43 9.75 -15.43 2.41
C LEU A 43 10.94 -14.60 2.90
N VAL A 44 11.36 -13.59 2.14
CA VAL A 44 12.45 -12.68 2.54
C VAL A 44 12.06 -11.90 3.80
N ILE A 45 10.86 -11.30 3.85
CA ILE A 45 10.39 -10.55 5.02
C ILE A 45 10.26 -11.45 6.25
N LEU A 46 9.69 -12.65 6.08
CA LEU A 46 9.57 -13.64 7.14
C LEU A 46 10.94 -14.05 7.69
N THR A 47 11.92 -14.28 6.80
CA THR A 47 13.29 -14.62 7.20
C THR A 47 13.96 -13.46 7.94
N LEU A 48 13.84 -12.23 7.44
CA LEU A 48 14.37 -11.04 8.12
C LEU A 48 13.78 -10.88 9.52
N GLY A 49 12.46 -11.03 9.65
CA GLY A 49 11.78 -11.00 10.94
C GLY A 49 12.25 -12.10 11.89
N SER A 50 12.45 -13.32 11.38
CA SER A 50 12.96 -14.45 12.18
C SER A 50 14.39 -14.23 12.66
N VAL A 51 15.28 -13.71 11.81
CA VAL A 51 16.68 -13.46 12.16
C VAL A 51 16.77 -12.32 13.19
N VAL A 52 16.06 -11.21 12.97
CA VAL A 52 16.02 -10.08 13.92
C VAL A 52 15.37 -10.49 15.24
N GLY A 53 14.27 -11.25 15.18
CA GLY A 53 13.60 -11.79 16.37
C GLY A 53 14.52 -12.67 17.21
N ALA A 54 15.32 -13.52 16.57
CA ALA A 54 16.31 -14.36 17.27
C ALA A 54 17.39 -13.53 17.98
N GLU A 55 17.90 -12.46 17.35
CA GLU A 55 18.89 -11.58 17.98
C GLU A 55 18.30 -10.80 19.17
N LEU A 56 17.07 -10.33 19.04
CA LEU A 56 16.40 -9.57 20.10
C LEU A 56 15.99 -10.45 21.28
N ALA A 57 15.56 -11.69 21.01
CA ALA A 57 15.07 -12.61 22.03
C ALA A 57 16.20 -13.30 22.82
N ASN A 58 17.38 -13.50 22.22
CA ASN A 58 18.48 -14.20 22.86
C ASN A 58 19.73 -13.30 23.01
N PRO A 59 20.05 -12.85 24.24
CA PRO A 59 21.27 -12.11 24.56
C PRO A 59 22.58 -12.80 24.16
N GLU A 60 22.61 -14.11 23.96
CA GLU A 60 23.81 -14.85 23.55
C GLU A 60 24.11 -14.73 22.05
N VAL A 61 23.13 -14.31 21.24
CA VAL A 61 23.32 -14.13 19.80
C VAL A 61 24.21 -12.92 19.55
N HIS A 62 25.28 -13.11 18.79
CA HIS A 62 26.16 -12.04 18.36
C HIS A 62 25.48 -11.16 17.30
N GLN A 63 25.51 -9.84 17.50
CA GLN A 63 24.86 -8.87 16.63
C GLN A 63 25.51 -8.74 15.24
N LEU A 64 26.84 -8.88 15.13
CA LEU A 64 27.55 -8.73 13.85
C LEU A 64 27.14 -9.77 12.79
N PRO A 65 27.09 -11.08 13.11
CA PRO A 65 26.54 -12.09 12.19
C PRO A 65 25.10 -11.80 11.75
N THR A 66 24.24 -11.33 12.65
CA THR A 66 22.87 -10.98 12.30
C THR A 66 22.81 -9.79 11.36
N ALA A 67 23.55 -8.72 11.65
CA ALA A 67 23.64 -7.55 10.77
C ALA A 67 24.15 -7.95 9.36
N ALA A 68 25.17 -8.81 9.29
CA ALA A 68 25.66 -9.34 8.03
C ALA A 68 24.60 -10.17 7.29
N ALA A 69 23.86 -11.03 8.01
CA ALA A 69 22.76 -11.81 7.43
C ALA A 69 21.66 -10.92 6.84
N ILE A 70 21.23 -9.88 7.56
CA ILE A 70 20.24 -8.91 7.08
C ILE A 70 20.70 -8.25 5.78
N ILE A 71 21.96 -7.77 5.74
CA ILE A 71 22.54 -7.12 4.56
C ILE A 71 22.60 -8.11 3.38
N LEU A 72 23.07 -9.34 3.62
CA LEU A 72 23.18 -10.36 2.57
C LEU A 72 21.82 -10.78 2.02
N ILE A 73 20.83 -10.96 2.89
CA ILE A 73 19.44 -11.27 2.50
C ILE A 73 18.88 -10.14 1.61
N ALA A 74 19.12 -8.89 1.98
CA ALA A 74 18.66 -7.75 1.20
C ALA A 74 19.36 -7.61 -0.16
N LEU A 75 20.68 -7.84 -0.20
CA LEU A 75 21.45 -7.87 -1.44
C LEU A 75 20.94 -8.99 -2.36
N LEU A 76 20.70 -10.18 -1.81
CA LEU A 76 20.13 -11.31 -2.54
C LEU A 76 18.75 -10.95 -3.10
N GLN A 77 17.87 -10.38 -2.29
CA GLN A 77 16.54 -9.97 -2.74
C GLN A 77 16.65 -8.96 -3.88
N ARG A 78 17.54 -7.97 -3.78
CA ARG A 78 17.76 -6.96 -4.81
C ARG A 78 18.29 -7.56 -6.11
N LEU A 79 19.21 -8.51 -6.02
CA LEU A 79 19.75 -9.24 -7.17
C LEU A 79 18.65 -10.06 -7.86
N VAL A 80 17.88 -10.83 -7.10
CA VAL A 80 16.75 -11.62 -7.61
C VAL A 80 15.71 -10.70 -8.26
N ALA A 81 15.40 -9.56 -7.65
CA ALA A 81 14.49 -8.58 -8.22
C ALA A 81 15.00 -8.02 -9.57
N LYS A 82 16.29 -7.69 -9.68
CA LYS A 82 16.91 -7.26 -10.94
C LYS A 82 16.88 -8.36 -11.99
N TRP A 83 17.21 -9.60 -11.63
CA TRP A 83 17.19 -10.73 -12.55
C TRP A 83 15.79 -11.07 -13.03
N LYS A 84 14.77 -10.96 -12.16
CA LYS A 84 13.35 -11.09 -12.53
C LYS A 84 12.95 -10.07 -13.61
N LEU A 85 13.42 -8.83 -13.50
CA LEU A 85 13.14 -7.79 -14.50
C LEU A 85 13.89 -8.02 -15.82
N SER A 86 15.12 -8.54 -15.75
CA SER A 86 15.93 -8.80 -16.95
C SER A 86 15.55 -10.08 -17.70
N SER A 87 14.97 -11.07 -17.01
CA SER A 87 14.64 -12.38 -17.59
C SER A 87 13.22 -12.81 -17.26
N ARG A 88 12.36 -12.81 -18.27
CA ARG A 88 10.98 -13.29 -18.17
C ARG A 88 10.90 -14.75 -17.73
N LEU A 89 11.83 -15.60 -18.19
CA LEU A 89 11.88 -17.02 -17.80
C LEU A 89 12.20 -17.16 -16.31
N PHE A 90 13.20 -16.43 -15.80
CA PHE A 90 13.54 -16.45 -14.38
C PHE A 90 12.38 -15.92 -13.51
N GLY A 91 11.72 -14.85 -13.95
CA GLY A 91 10.54 -14.33 -13.29
C GLY A 91 9.39 -15.33 -13.17
N ARG A 92 9.19 -16.18 -14.19
CA ARG A 92 8.18 -17.26 -14.19
C ARG A 92 8.49 -18.40 -13.22
N TYR A 93 9.76 -18.68 -12.92
CA TYR A 93 10.13 -19.75 -11.98
C TYR A 93 10.04 -19.31 -10.51
N ILE A 94 10.29 -18.03 -10.22
CA ILE A 94 10.35 -17.50 -8.85
C ILE A 94 9.02 -16.91 -8.40
N THR A 95 8.12 -16.62 -9.33
CA THR A 95 6.80 -16.09 -9.06
C THR A 95 5.78 -16.97 -9.78
N PHE A 96 4.72 -17.37 -9.09
CA PHE A 96 3.65 -18.13 -9.71
C PHE A 96 3.06 -17.35 -10.87
N GLU A 97 2.90 -18.00 -12.02
CA GLU A 97 2.25 -17.38 -13.17
C GLU A 97 0.76 -17.17 -12.89
N PRO A 98 0.22 -15.99 -13.19
CA PRO A 98 -1.21 -15.77 -13.17
C PRO A 98 -1.92 -16.83 -14.02
N THR A 99 -2.92 -17.48 -13.45
CA THR A 99 -3.56 -18.65 -14.06
C THR A 99 -5.06 -18.41 -14.15
N VAL A 100 -5.60 -18.49 -15.37
CA VAL A 100 -7.05 -18.39 -15.60
C VAL A 100 -7.73 -19.64 -15.03
N VAL A 101 -8.71 -19.44 -14.16
CA VAL A 101 -9.47 -20.52 -13.50
C VAL A 101 -10.93 -20.56 -13.92
N VAL A 102 -11.47 -19.44 -14.42
CA VAL A 102 -12.82 -19.36 -15.02
C VAL A 102 -12.71 -18.61 -16.33
N GLN A 103 -13.35 -19.12 -17.38
CA GLN A 103 -13.54 -18.43 -18.66
C GLN A 103 -14.98 -18.62 -19.14
N ASN A 104 -15.66 -17.52 -19.45
CA ASN A 104 -17.03 -17.44 -19.95
C ASN A 104 -18.02 -18.25 -19.08
N GLY A 105 -17.89 -18.11 -17.76
CA GLY A 105 -18.64 -18.84 -16.75
C GLY A 105 -18.34 -20.33 -16.63
N LYS A 106 -17.28 -20.83 -17.27
CA LYS A 106 -16.84 -22.24 -17.18
C LYS A 106 -15.56 -22.35 -16.34
N LEU A 107 -15.59 -23.23 -15.35
CA LEU A 107 -14.41 -23.58 -14.54
C LEU A 107 -13.40 -24.38 -15.38
N LEU A 108 -12.14 -23.96 -15.35
CA LEU A 108 -11.04 -24.58 -16.07
C LEU A 108 -10.33 -25.63 -15.17
N ASN A 109 -10.90 -26.83 -15.09
CA ASN A 109 -10.44 -27.90 -14.20
C ASN A 109 -8.94 -28.24 -14.33
N GLN A 110 -8.40 -28.26 -15.55
CA GLN A 110 -6.97 -28.54 -15.75
C GLN A 110 -6.08 -27.47 -15.12
N ASN A 111 -6.47 -26.20 -15.26
CA ASN A 111 -5.73 -25.07 -14.71
C ASN A 111 -5.80 -25.10 -13.18
N MET A 112 -6.99 -25.27 -12.61
CA MET A 112 -7.18 -25.38 -11.15
C MET A 112 -6.35 -26.53 -10.55
N LYS A 113 -6.33 -27.71 -11.19
CA LYS A 113 -5.49 -28.83 -10.76
C LYS A 113 -4.00 -28.52 -10.80
N LYS A 114 -3.54 -27.80 -11.83
CA LYS A 114 -2.13 -27.40 -11.97
C LYS A 114 -1.66 -26.51 -10.82
N ILE A 115 -2.54 -25.64 -10.32
CA ILE A 115 -2.22 -24.72 -9.21
C ILE A 115 -2.71 -25.22 -7.85
N GLY A 116 -3.34 -26.41 -7.78
CA GLY A 116 -3.78 -27.01 -6.52
C GLY A 116 -5.04 -26.40 -5.88
N TYR A 117 -5.88 -25.71 -6.66
CA TYR A 117 -7.12 -25.12 -6.16
C TYR A 117 -8.31 -26.07 -6.36
N SER A 118 -9.15 -26.21 -5.34
CA SER A 118 -10.44 -26.90 -5.44
C SER A 118 -11.53 -25.98 -6.02
N ILE A 119 -12.64 -26.59 -6.46
CA ILE A 119 -13.83 -25.83 -6.89
C ILE A 119 -14.32 -24.94 -5.74
N ASP A 120 -14.35 -25.46 -4.52
CA ASP A 120 -14.81 -24.74 -3.34
C ASP A 120 -13.96 -23.50 -3.05
N ASN A 121 -12.64 -23.58 -3.25
CA ASN A 121 -11.75 -22.41 -3.12
C ASN A 121 -12.13 -21.33 -4.13
N ILE A 122 -12.29 -21.68 -5.41
CA ILE A 122 -12.63 -20.70 -6.45
C ILE A 122 -14.00 -20.07 -6.18
N LEU A 123 -15.00 -20.88 -5.80
CA LEU A 123 -16.34 -20.37 -5.47
C LEU A 123 -16.33 -19.47 -4.23
N GLN A 124 -15.52 -19.78 -3.21
CA GLN A 124 -15.35 -18.90 -2.06
C GLN A 124 -14.74 -17.56 -2.45
N MET A 125 -13.64 -17.59 -3.21
CA MET A 125 -12.94 -16.37 -3.64
C MET A 125 -13.80 -15.50 -4.56
N LEU A 126 -14.69 -16.11 -5.37
CA LEU A 126 -15.68 -15.37 -6.15
C LEU A 126 -16.68 -14.62 -5.24
N ARG A 127 -17.14 -15.25 -4.15
CA ARG A 127 -18.04 -14.60 -3.17
C ARG A 127 -17.36 -13.46 -2.43
N GLU A 128 -16.07 -13.58 -2.12
CA GLU A 128 -15.26 -12.48 -1.56
C GLU A 128 -15.13 -11.28 -2.52
N LYS A 129 -15.48 -11.46 -3.81
CA LYS A 129 -15.56 -10.41 -4.84
C LYS A 129 -17.00 -10.04 -5.22
N ASP A 130 -17.96 -10.37 -4.37
CA ASP A 130 -19.39 -10.14 -4.60
C ASP A 130 -19.89 -10.78 -5.91
N VAL A 131 -19.41 -11.99 -6.23
CA VAL A 131 -19.86 -12.81 -7.35
C VAL A 131 -20.40 -14.14 -6.83
N PHE A 132 -21.71 -14.32 -6.93
CA PHE A 132 -22.41 -15.52 -6.45
C PHE A 132 -22.83 -16.48 -7.55
N ASP A 133 -22.79 -16.04 -8.82
CA ASP A 133 -23.10 -16.85 -9.99
C ASP A 133 -21.90 -16.89 -10.95
N LEU A 134 -21.49 -18.09 -11.35
CA LEU A 134 -20.43 -18.29 -12.34
C LEU A 134 -20.81 -17.71 -13.70
N LEU A 135 -22.10 -17.68 -14.04
CA LEU A 135 -22.57 -17.13 -15.31
C LEU A 135 -22.31 -15.63 -15.44
N ASP A 136 -22.09 -14.92 -14.34
CA ASP A 136 -21.76 -13.50 -14.33
C ASP A 136 -20.27 -13.25 -14.60
N VAL A 137 -19.42 -14.29 -14.59
CA VAL A 137 -17.97 -14.20 -14.79
C VAL A 137 -17.63 -14.34 -16.28
N GLU A 138 -16.92 -13.34 -16.81
CA GLU A 138 -16.25 -13.45 -18.11
C GLU A 138 -14.90 -14.15 -17.93
N THR A 139 -14.06 -13.66 -17.02
CA THR A 139 -12.74 -14.25 -16.75
C THR A 139 -12.43 -14.13 -15.27
N ALA A 140 -11.90 -15.20 -14.66
CA ALA A 140 -11.30 -15.11 -13.33
C ALA A 140 -9.88 -15.69 -13.33
N ILE A 141 -8.96 -14.97 -12.71
CA ILE A 141 -7.51 -15.24 -12.74
C ILE A 141 -7.02 -15.33 -11.29
N ILE A 142 -6.33 -16.42 -10.96
CA ILE A 142 -5.53 -16.49 -9.74
C ILE A 142 -4.21 -15.77 -10.02
N GLU A 143 -3.97 -14.68 -9.30
CA GLU A 143 -2.77 -13.88 -9.40
C GLU A 143 -1.58 -14.55 -8.71
N SER A 144 -0.38 -14.02 -8.96
CA SER A 144 0.86 -14.53 -8.35
C SER A 144 0.93 -14.44 -6.83
N SER A 145 0.12 -13.56 -6.24
CA SER A 145 -0.08 -13.41 -4.78
C SER A 145 -1.03 -14.47 -4.22
N GLY A 146 -1.73 -15.22 -5.07
CA GLY A 146 -2.80 -16.14 -4.70
C GLY A 146 -4.18 -15.47 -4.61
N SER A 147 -4.29 -14.16 -4.84
CA SER A 147 -5.58 -13.46 -4.89
C SER A 147 -6.35 -13.77 -6.18
N LEU A 148 -7.68 -13.66 -6.14
CA LEU A 148 -8.53 -13.82 -7.33
C LEU A 148 -8.85 -12.44 -7.92
N SER A 149 -8.54 -12.25 -9.19
CA SER A 149 -9.03 -11.15 -10.02
C SER A 149 -10.25 -11.63 -10.81
N VAL A 150 -11.32 -10.83 -10.87
CA VAL A 150 -12.57 -11.21 -11.54
C VAL A 150 -13.02 -10.11 -12.50
N LEU A 151 -13.15 -10.48 -13.77
CA LEU A 151 -13.82 -9.71 -14.80
C LEU A 151 -15.26 -10.23 -14.93
N LYS A 152 -16.23 -9.41 -14.55
CA LYS A 152 -17.66 -9.70 -14.77
C LYS A 152 -18.04 -9.47 -16.24
N LYS A 153 -19.07 -10.15 -16.72
CA LYS A 153 -19.63 -9.90 -18.05
C LYS A 153 -20.14 -8.47 -18.19
N PRO A 154 -20.14 -7.88 -19.39
CA PRO A 154 -20.59 -6.50 -19.61
C PRO A 154 -22.01 -6.20 -19.11
N GLN A 155 -22.93 -7.18 -19.18
CA GLN A 155 -24.31 -7.00 -18.70
C GLN A 155 -24.43 -7.04 -17.17
N LYS A 156 -23.35 -7.40 -16.47
CA LYS A 156 -23.27 -7.55 -15.01
C LYS A 156 -22.29 -6.59 -14.35
N SER A 157 -21.58 -5.78 -15.14
CA SER A 157 -20.77 -4.67 -14.63
C SER A 157 -21.65 -3.48 -14.26
N GLY A 158 -21.19 -2.67 -13.30
CA GLY A 158 -21.84 -1.41 -12.97
C GLY A 158 -21.79 -0.42 -14.14
N ILE A 159 -22.81 0.42 -14.25
CA ILE A 159 -22.89 1.47 -15.27
C ILE A 159 -21.80 2.51 -14.99
N THR A 160 -20.98 2.81 -15.99
CA THR A 160 -19.94 3.84 -15.92
C THR A 160 -20.49 5.19 -16.41
N ALA A 161 -19.75 6.28 -16.14
CA ALA A 161 -20.11 7.60 -16.68
C ALA A 161 -20.02 7.64 -18.21
N GLU A 162 -19.11 6.85 -18.80
CA GLU A 162 -18.94 6.72 -20.24
C GLU A 162 -20.15 6.05 -20.91
N ASP A 163 -20.71 4.99 -20.28
CA ASP A 163 -21.94 4.33 -20.76
C ASP A 163 -23.13 5.30 -20.84
N LEU A 164 -23.17 6.29 -19.95
CA LEU A 164 -24.20 7.33 -19.90
C LEU A 164 -23.84 8.58 -20.71
N GLN A 165 -22.67 8.60 -21.37
CA GLN A 165 -22.12 9.77 -22.07
C GLN A 165 -22.03 11.02 -21.18
N ILE A 166 -21.82 10.82 -19.87
CA ILE A 166 -21.62 11.90 -18.90
C ILE A 166 -20.14 12.27 -18.90
N VAL A 167 -19.84 13.49 -19.34
CA VAL A 167 -18.50 14.08 -19.20
C VAL A 167 -18.32 14.49 -17.75
N LYS A 168 -17.54 13.72 -16.99
CA LYS A 168 -17.08 14.11 -15.65
C LYS A 168 -15.78 14.88 -15.77
N SER A 169 -15.74 16.12 -15.28
CA SER A 169 -14.47 16.77 -14.98
C SER A 169 -13.89 16.16 -13.71
N SER A 170 -12.66 15.64 -13.80
CA SER A 170 -11.92 15.20 -12.62
C SER A 170 -10.95 16.32 -12.24
N SER A 171 -11.21 16.99 -11.12
CA SER A 171 -10.24 17.90 -10.50
C SER A 171 -9.67 17.24 -9.25
N LEU A 172 -8.35 17.03 -9.25
CA LEU A 172 -7.64 16.62 -8.06
C LEU A 172 -7.48 17.87 -7.18
N ALA A 173 -7.92 17.78 -5.93
CA ALA A 173 -7.60 18.78 -4.93
C ALA A 173 -6.20 18.49 -4.39
N ILE A 174 -5.28 19.45 -4.57
CA ILE A 174 -3.89 19.34 -4.13
C ILE A 174 -3.72 20.16 -2.85
N PRO A 175 -3.11 19.62 -1.79
CA PRO A 175 -2.84 20.39 -0.57
C PRO A 175 -1.95 21.59 -0.88
N VAL A 176 -2.43 22.79 -0.58
CA VAL A 176 -1.69 24.05 -0.77
C VAL A 176 -1.24 24.66 0.56
N ILE A 177 -1.97 24.37 1.66
CA ILE A 177 -1.54 24.71 3.03
C ILE A 177 -1.58 23.46 3.89
N LEU A 178 -0.48 23.18 4.58
CA LEU A 178 -0.38 22.15 5.62
C LEU A 178 0.11 22.80 6.91
N GLU A 179 -0.71 22.75 7.95
CA GLU A 179 -0.43 23.29 9.31
C GLU A 179 -0.01 24.77 9.37
N GLY A 180 -0.39 25.55 8.35
CA GLY A 180 -0.08 26.97 8.21
C GLY A 180 1.10 27.27 7.27
N THR A 181 1.78 26.24 6.76
CA THR A 181 2.85 26.36 5.76
C THR A 181 2.29 26.21 4.36
N ILE A 182 2.61 27.15 3.47
CA ILE A 182 2.22 27.13 2.06
C ILE A 182 3.20 26.26 1.25
N SER A 183 2.68 25.50 0.30
CA SER A 183 3.49 24.81 -0.71
C SER A 183 3.68 25.71 -1.93
N GLU A 184 4.88 26.29 -2.07
CA GLU A 184 5.26 27.11 -3.22
C GLU A 184 5.15 26.33 -4.54
N GLU A 185 5.58 25.06 -4.55
CA GLU A 185 5.50 24.17 -5.72
C GLU A 185 4.06 24.05 -6.26
N VAL A 186 3.07 24.01 -5.37
CA VAL A 186 1.65 23.94 -5.76
C VAL A 186 1.17 25.27 -6.30
N LEU A 187 1.63 26.40 -5.76
CA LEU A 187 1.27 27.71 -6.31
C LEU A 187 1.85 27.92 -7.72
N GLU A 188 3.12 27.56 -7.92
CA GLU A 188 3.76 27.61 -9.24
C GLU A 188 3.01 26.74 -10.27
N GLN A 189 2.59 25.54 -9.88
CA GLN A 189 1.85 24.63 -10.76
C GLN A 189 0.52 25.23 -11.26
N PHE A 190 -0.12 26.09 -10.46
CA PHE A 190 -1.38 26.74 -10.80
C PHE A 190 -1.20 28.16 -11.33
N ASN A 191 0.05 28.62 -11.52
CA ASN A 191 0.39 30.02 -11.85
C ASN A 191 -0.22 31.02 -10.85
N LEU A 192 -0.22 30.67 -9.58
CA LEU A 192 -0.70 31.50 -8.48
C LEU A 192 0.49 31.96 -7.63
N ASN A 193 0.25 32.97 -6.79
CA ASN A 193 1.20 33.48 -5.84
C ASN A 193 0.63 33.40 -4.41
N GLU A 194 1.47 33.63 -3.40
CA GLU A 194 1.02 33.65 -2.00
C GLU A 194 -0.03 34.73 -1.74
N GLU A 195 0.04 35.86 -2.45
CA GLU A 195 -0.92 36.96 -2.31
C GLU A 195 -2.34 36.51 -2.65
N TRP A 196 -2.52 35.71 -3.69
CA TRP A 196 -3.81 35.11 -4.04
C TRP A 196 -4.37 34.25 -2.89
N ILE A 197 -3.53 33.45 -2.23
CA ILE A 197 -3.95 32.63 -1.09
C ILE A 197 -4.38 33.51 0.08
N ASP A 198 -3.60 34.54 0.40
CA ASP A 198 -3.95 35.48 1.47
C ASP A 198 -5.26 36.21 1.19
N GLU A 199 -5.52 36.60 -0.06
CA GLU A 199 -6.80 37.18 -0.49
C GLU A 199 -7.96 36.20 -0.30
N GLN A 200 -7.80 34.94 -0.71
CA GLN A 200 -8.82 33.91 -0.52
C GLN A 200 -9.11 33.66 0.97
N LEU A 201 -8.07 33.57 1.79
CA LEU A 201 -8.22 33.40 3.25
C LEU A 201 -8.95 34.59 3.87
N ARG A 202 -8.58 35.82 3.50
CA ARG A 202 -9.24 37.05 3.98
C ARG A 202 -10.70 37.12 3.56
N SER A 203 -11.03 36.69 2.34
CA SER A 203 -12.42 36.66 1.85
C SER A 203 -13.33 35.74 2.69
N GLN A 204 -12.74 34.74 3.36
CA GLN A 204 -13.41 33.83 4.27
C GLN A 204 -13.27 34.24 5.76
N GLY A 205 -12.76 35.45 6.03
CA GLY A 205 -12.61 35.98 7.37
C GLY A 205 -11.38 35.46 8.13
N ILE A 206 -10.45 34.79 7.45
CA ILE A 206 -9.23 34.24 8.05
C ILE A 206 -8.09 35.24 7.84
N SER A 207 -7.72 35.93 8.92
CA SER A 207 -6.68 36.97 8.88
C SER A 207 -5.26 36.43 9.05
N ASP A 208 -5.11 35.27 9.67
CA ASP A 208 -3.83 34.64 9.95
C ASP A 208 -3.85 33.18 9.46
N ARG A 209 -2.95 32.88 8.51
CA ARG A 209 -2.77 31.54 7.94
C ARG A 209 -2.32 30.50 8.96
N SER A 210 -1.75 30.91 10.11
CA SER A 210 -1.35 30.00 11.19
C SER A 210 -2.52 29.21 11.79
N TYR A 211 -3.76 29.72 11.65
CA TYR A 211 -4.98 29.04 12.07
C TYR A 211 -5.47 27.99 11.06
N VAL A 212 -4.94 27.99 9.83
CA VAL A 212 -5.28 26.99 8.82
C VAL A 212 -4.56 25.69 9.15
N PHE A 213 -5.33 24.65 9.45
CA PHE A 213 -4.78 23.31 9.64
C PHE A 213 -4.51 22.64 8.29
N PHE A 214 -5.43 22.82 7.34
CA PHE A 214 -5.35 22.25 6.00
C PHE A 214 -6.03 23.17 5.00
N ALA A 215 -5.43 23.35 3.83
CA ALA A 215 -6.16 23.87 2.67
C ALA A 215 -5.76 23.10 1.41
N SER A 216 -6.73 22.86 0.52
CA SER A 216 -6.50 22.23 -0.78
C SER A 216 -7.11 23.02 -1.91
N LEU A 217 -6.39 23.07 -3.03
CA LEU A 217 -6.78 23.77 -4.25
C LEU A 217 -7.07 22.76 -5.36
N ASN A 218 -8.20 22.89 -6.04
CA ASN A 218 -8.51 22.10 -7.22
C ASN A 218 -8.27 22.89 -8.53
N LYS A 219 -8.33 22.21 -9.68
CA LYS A 219 -8.15 22.81 -11.02
C LYS A 219 -9.13 23.94 -11.35
N ASP A 220 -10.25 24.01 -10.65
CA ASP A 220 -11.27 25.05 -10.81
C ASP A 220 -10.99 26.26 -9.89
N HIS A 221 -9.80 26.30 -9.29
CA HIS A 221 -9.35 27.29 -8.29
C HIS A 221 -10.26 27.38 -7.06
N GLN A 222 -10.97 26.28 -6.73
CA GLN A 222 -11.75 26.20 -5.51
C GLN A 222 -10.84 25.82 -4.36
N LEU A 223 -10.84 26.66 -3.34
CA LEU A 223 -10.06 26.49 -2.12
C LEU A 223 -10.96 25.90 -1.03
N HIS A 224 -10.64 24.68 -0.59
CA HIS A 224 -11.24 24.06 0.59
C HIS A 224 -10.31 24.27 1.79
N ILE A 225 -10.84 24.72 2.92
CA ILE A 225 -10.06 25.08 4.11
C ILE A 225 -10.63 24.36 5.33
N SER A 226 -9.73 23.88 6.18
CA SER A 226 -10.04 23.37 7.52
C SER A 226 -9.17 24.09 8.54
N LEU A 227 -9.79 24.62 9.58
CA LEU A 227 -9.13 25.40 10.63
C LEU A 227 -8.72 24.50 11.81
N LYS A 228 -7.74 24.94 12.59
CA LYS A 228 -7.28 24.22 13.79
C LYS A 228 -8.38 24.07 14.85
N ASN A 229 -9.23 25.09 15.00
CA ASN A 229 -10.30 25.13 16.01
C ASN A 229 -11.64 25.43 15.34
N GLU A 230 -12.28 24.40 14.81
CA GLU A 230 -13.59 24.54 14.16
C GLU A 230 -14.71 24.43 15.22
N GLU A 231 -15.08 25.57 15.81
CA GLU A 231 -15.92 25.63 17.02
C GLU A 231 -17.39 25.21 16.82
N ASN A 232 -17.84 25.00 15.57
CA ASN A 232 -19.25 24.74 15.25
C ASN A 232 -19.54 23.39 14.58
N LEU A 233 -18.62 22.42 14.65
CA LEU A 233 -18.85 21.10 14.08
C LEU A 233 -19.71 20.22 15.00
N ILE A 234 -20.88 19.81 14.51
CA ILE A 234 -21.67 18.75 15.14
C ILE A 234 -21.01 17.42 14.81
N ILE A 235 -20.17 16.92 15.71
CA ILE A 235 -19.52 15.61 15.56
C ILE A 235 -20.53 14.51 15.96
N PRO A 236 -21.01 13.68 15.02
CA PRO A 236 -21.91 12.58 15.37
C PRO A 236 -21.18 11.58 16.28
N LYS A 237 -21.81 11.23 17.41
CA LYS A 237 -21.28 10.17 18.28
C LYS A 237 -21.52 8.81 17.63
N ILE A 238 -20.48 8.24 17.03
CA ILE A 238 -20.49 6.86 16.56
C ILE A 238 -20.27 5.97 17.80
N LYS A 239 -21.30 5.21 18.22
CA LYS A 239 -21.14 4.18 19.25
C LYS A 239 -20.60 2.92 18.57
N HIS A 240 -19.48 2.41 19.09
CA HIS A 240 -19.03 1.05 18.82
C HIS A 240 -19.88 0.03 19.56
#